data_AF-A0A9D9U4V7-F1
#
_entry.id   AF-A0A9D9U4V7-F1
#
_cell.length_a   1.000
_cell.length_b   1.000
_cell.length_c   1.000
_cell.angle_alpha   90.00
_cell.angle_beta   90.00
_cell.angle_gamma   90.00
#
_symmetry.space_group_name_H-M   'P 1'
#
loop_
_entity.id
_entity.type
_entity.pdbx_description
1 polymer ?
#
loop_
_entity_poly.entity_id
_entity_poly.type
_entity_poly.pdbx_seq_one_letter_code
_entity_poly.pdbx_strand_id
1 'polypeptide(L)'
;MKNQIVIVAVLALMVSCTSKSDSKKGFEVKGVITNSPEKKIYLEEIPMATMQPSIVDSATIGDDGKYVLHAGTEEARVYNIRMVNAQYPLASVINDVAKVTLNATYNKENKDFPENFDIKGSAVSQEMKDFMEGFNKKLENIFIIGRKGDSLQKAGASDSALLGLQNEIMQIASGIRTNLLSSLEKSSNPALAMLEIGYYQSTASNPNFGLEPLGKDEVKKVVTSLSSKYPDHKGLASIKTSLEGVEGKMAPEFSLPDTKGEEVKLSSFKGKYVLVDFWASWCSPCRQENPTV
;
A
#
# COMPACT_ATOMS: atom_id res chain seq x y z
N MET A 1 -68.88 -11.78 10.52
CA MET A 1 -67.44 -12.07 10.75
C MET A 1 -66.63 -10.99 10.08
N LYS A 2 -65.79 -10.31 10.86
CA LYS A 2 -64.95 -9.18 10.47
C LYS A 2 -63.96 -9.60 9.37
N ASN A 3 -63.72 -8.73 8.39
CA ASN A 3 -62.38 -8.58 7.84
C ASN A 3 -62.19 -7.12 7.40
N GLN A 4 -61.51 -6.37 8.25
CA GLN A 4 -61.05 -5.02 7.96
C GLN A 4 -59.86 -5.12 7.01
N ILE A 5 -59.94 -4.42 5.89
CA ILE A 5 -58.82 -4.17 4.99
C ILE A 5 -57.94 -3.13 5.67
N VAL A 6 -56.85 -3.58 6.28
CA VAL A 6 -55.80 -2.70 6.80
C VAL A 6 -54.82 -2.45 5.67
N ILE A 7 -54.91 -1.27 5.05
CA ILE A 7 -53.89 -0.75 4.14
C ILE A 7 -52.73 -0.26 5.03
N VAL A 8 -51.67 -1.06 5.15
CA VAL A 8 -50.43 -0.62 5.79
C VAL A 8 -49.65 0.21 4.78
N ALA A 9 -49.76 1.53 4.88
CA ALA A 9 -48.84 2.45 4.25
C ALA A 9 -47.48 2.33 4.96
N VAL A 10 -46.52 1.64 4.34
CA VAL A 10 -45.13 1.62 4.80
C VAL A 10 -44.52 2.99 4.44
N LEU A 11 -44.55 3.92 5.39
CA LEU A 11 -43.69 5.09 5.36
C LEU A 11 -42.24 4.61 5.38
N ALA A 12 -41.56 4.75 4.25
CA ALA A 12 -40.10 4.66 4.20
C ALA A 12 -39.51 5.85 4.96
N LEU A 13 -39.31 5.68 6.27
CA LEU A 13 -38.44 6.53 7.07
C LEU A 13 -37.02 6.34 6.54
N MET A 14 -36.59 7.24 5.65
CA MET A 14 -35.18 7.47 5.38
C MET A 14 -34.55 7.99 6.67
N VAL A 15 -34.09 7.05 7.52
CA VAL A 15 -33.16 7.34 8.60
C VAL A 15 -31.83 7.67 7.94
N SER A 16 -31.69 8.94 7.60
CA SER A 16 -30.40 9.56 7.37
C SER A 16 -29.61 9.45 8.68
N CYS A 17 -28.73 8.46 8.76
CA CYS A 17 -27.72 8.41 9.81
C CYS A 17 -26.70 9.51 9.54
N THR A 18 -27.05 10.75 9.90
CA THR A 18 -26.07 11.77 10.28
C THR A 18 -25.51 11.39 11.64
N SER A 19 -24.60 10.41 11.68
CA SER A 19 -23.70 10.26 12.82
C SER A 19 -22.58 11.28 12.66
N LYS A 20 -22.75 12.44 13.30
CA LYS A 20 -21.66 13.35 13.62
C LYS A 20 -20.57 12.56 14.35
N SER A 21 -19.46 12.33 13.66
CA SER A 21 -18.16 12.02 14.24
C SER A 21 -17.31 13.29 14.14
N ASP A 22 -17.75 14.38 14.77
CA ASP A 22 -16.99 15.64 14.85
C ASP A 22 -15.84 15.58 15.89
N SER A 23 -15.54 14.39 16.46
CA SER A 23 -14.49 14.21 17.48
C SER A 23 -13.24 13.47 17.00
N LYS A 24 -13.05 13.26 15.69
CA LYS A 24 -11.94 12.44 15.15
C LYS A 24 -10.99 13.13 14.16
N LYS A 25 -11.16 14.42 13.84
CA LYS A 25 -10.28 15.13 12.90
C LYS A 25 -9.08 15.77 13.63
N GLY A 26 -8.10 14.94 13.99
CA GLY A 26 -6.89 15.38 14.69
C GLY A 26 -5.71 15.74 13.76
N PHE A 27 -5.75 15.26 12.52
CA PHE A 27 -4.73 15.48 11.51
C PHE A 27 -5.26 16.39 10.39
N GLU A 28 -4.50 17.41 10.01
CA GLU A 28 -4.81 18.35 8.93
C GLU A 28 -3.69 18.32 7.88
N VAL A 29 -4.05 18.10 6.61
CA VAL A 29 -3.15 18.29 5.47
C VAL A 29 -3.69 19.45 4.65
N LYS A 30 -2.90 20.49 4.47
CA LYS A 30 -3.30 21.67 3.68
C LYS A 30 -2.19 22.12 2.75
N GLY A 31 -2.53 22.92 1.77
CA GLY A 31 -1.54 23.63 0.97
C GLY A 31 -2.13 24.21 -0.29
N VAL A 32 -1.27 24.40 -1.28
CA VAL A 32 -1.62 25.01 -2.57
C VAL A 32 -1.19 24.09 -3.71
N ILE A 33 -2.12 23.83 -4.64
CA ILE A 33 -1.85 23.13 -5.89
C ILE A 33 -1.90 24.13 -7.05
N THR A 34 -0.74 24.39 -7.64
CA THR A 34 -0.60 25.28 -8.80
C THR A 34 -0.83 24.50 -10.08
N ASN A 35 -1.58 25.08 -11.02
CA ASN A 35 -1.99 24.45 -12.29
C ASN A 35 -2.74 23.12 -12.12
N SER A 36 -3.54 23.00 -11.07
CA SER A 36 -4.27 21.77 -10.76
C SER A 36 -5.04 21.21 -11.97
N PRO A 37 -4.82 19.94 -12.36
CA PRO A 37 -5.55 19.33 -13.48
C PRO A 37 -7.02 19.05 -13.15
N GLU A 38 -7.33 18.87 -11.87
CA GLU A 38 -8.65 18.57 -11.35
C GLU A 38 -9.06 19.59 -10.29
N LYS A 39 -10.36 19.72 -10.03
CA LYS A 39 -10.88 20.59 -8.95
C LYS A 39 -11.14 19.84 -7.64
N LYS A 40 -11.02 18.51 -7.64
CA LYS A 40 -11.31 17.69 -6.46
C LYS A 40 -10.11 16.81 -6.12
N ILE A 41 -9.90 16.64 -4.82
CA ILE A 41 -8.77 15.89 -4.26
C ILE A 41 -9.25 15.01 -3.12
N TYR A 42 -8.59 13.86 -2.97
CA TYR A 42 -8.86 12.86 -1.95
C TYR A 42 -7.68 12.72 -1.00
N LEU A 43 -8.01 12.45 0.27
CA LEU A 43 -7.09 11.88 1.23
C LEU A 43 -7.42 10.39 1.37
N GLU A 44 -6.46 9.53 1.05
CA GLU A 44 -6.60 8.08 1.13
C GLU A 44 -5.71 7.55 2.25
N GLU A 45 -6.28 6.91 3.25
CA GLU A 45 -5.50 6.16 4.23
C GLU A 45 -5.00 4.85 3.60
N ILE A 46 -3.76 4.48 3.89
CA ILE A 46 -3.15 3.19 3.53
C ILE A 46 -3.10 2.28 4.77
N PRO A 47 -4.06 1.36 4.95
CA PRO A 47 -4.07 0.47 6.10
C PRO A 47 -2.89 -0.50 6.02
N MET A 48 -2.14 -0.63 7.12
CA MET A 48 -0.97 -1.51 7.18
C MET A 48 -1.26 -2.99 6.86
N ALA A 49 -2.46 -3.47 7.22
CA ALA A 49 -2.82 -4.89 7.09
C ALA A 49 -3.24 -5.27 5.66
N THR A 50 -4.00 -4.40 4.99
CA THR A 50 -4.57 -4.71 3.66
C THR A 50 -3.79 -4.06 2.52
N MET A 51 -3.05 -2.98 2.81
CA MET A 51 -2.44 -2.09 1.81
C MET A 51 -3.42 -1.56 0.76
N GLN A 52 -4.73 -1.70 1.00
CA GLN A 52 -5.78 -1.23 0.09
C GLN A 52 -6.17 0.19 0.48
N PRO A 53 -5.91 1.20 -0.38
CA PRO A 53 -6.23 2.58 -0.07
C PRO A 53 -7.74 2.76 0.19
N SER A 54 -8.08 3.56 1.19
CA SER A 54 -9.46 3.93 1.50
C SER A 54 -9.60 5.43 1.63
N ILE A 55 -10.58 6.01 0.94
CA ILE A 55 -10.83 7.46 0.99
C ILE A 55 -11.38 7.81 2.37
N VAL A 56 -10.68 8.69 3.10
CA VAL A 56 -11.07 9.16 4.43
C VAL A 56 -11.54 10.62 4.45
N ASP A 57 -11.14 11.41 3.46
CA ASP A 57 -11.64 12.78 3.28
C ASP A 57 -11.52 13.23 1.82
N SER A 58 -12.20 14.33 1.49
CA SER A 58 -12.09 14.97 0.18
C SER A 58 -12.26 16.48 0.29
N ALA A 59 -11.62 17.21 -0.63
CA ALA A 59 -11.75 18.65 -0.70
C ALA A 59 -11.95 19.12 -2.14
N THR A 60 -12.61 20.27 -2.28
CA THR A 60 -12.58 21.04 -3.52
C THR A 60 -11.42 22.01 -3.45
N ILE A 61 -10.58 22.02 -4.50
CA ILE A 61 -9.46 22.93 -4.64
C ILE A 61 -10.01 24.30 -5.05
N GLY A 62 -9.72 25.32 -4.25
CA GLY A 62 -10.13 26.70 -4.51
C GLY A 62 -9.55 27.25 -5.81
N ASP A 63 -10.10 28.37 -6.29
CA ASP A 63 -9.55 29.04 -7.48
C ASP A 63 -8.15 29.61 -7.25
N ASP A 64 -7.77 29.83 -6.00
CA ASP A 64 -6.42 30.16 -5.56
C ASP A 64 -5.52 28.93 -5.34
N GLY A 65 -6.00 27.73 -5.69
CA GLY A 65 -5.30 26.46 -5.55
C GLY A 65 -5.30 25.89 -4.13
N LYS A 66 -5.91 26.57 -3.15
CA LYS A 66 -5.88 26.12 -1.75
C LYS A 66 -6.79 24.92 -1.51
N TYR A 67 -6.36 24.04 -0.60
CA TYR A 67 -7.15 22.92 -0.11
C TYR A 67 -6.82 22.62 1.36
N VAL A 68 -7.75 21.94 2.02
CA VAL A 68 -7.59 21.41 3.38
C VAL A 68 -8.28 20.05 3.45
N LEU A 69 -7.59 19.04 3.94
CA LEU A 69 -8.06 17.68 4.17
C LEU A 69 -7.82 17.31 5.64
N HIS A 70 -8.64 16.42 6.19
CA HIS A 70 -8.52 15.98 7.58
C HIS A 70 -8.59 14.46 7.73
N ALA A 71 -7.91 13.93 8.74
CA ALA A 71 -8.04 12.53 9.12
C ALA A 71 -7.89 12.32 10.64
N GLY A 72 -8.02 11.05 11.04
CA GLY A 72 -7.78 10.59 12.40
C GLY A 72 -6.30 10.56 12.77
N THR A 73 -6.06 10.58 14.08
CA THR A 73 -4.73 10.46 14.71
C THR A 73 -4.67 9.26 15.65
N GLU A 74 -5.49 8.22 15.43
CA GLU A 74 -5.58 7.07 16.34
C GLU A 74 -4.24 6.33 16.48
N GLU A 75 -3.50 6.22 15.38
CA GLU A 75 -2.13 5.69 15.32
C GLU A 75 -1.42 6.29 14.11
N ALA A 76 -0.10 6.09 14.02
CA ALA A 76 0.68 6.53 12.88
C ALA A 76 0.27 5.75 11.61
N ARG A 77 -0.07 6.46 10.54
CA ARG A 77 -0.53 5.90 9.26
C ARG A 77 0.00 6.72 8.10
N VAL A 78 0.09 6.08 6.93
CA VAL A 78 0.40 6.74 5.67
C VAL A 78 -0.90 7.18 5.01
N TYR A 79 -0.91 8.41 4.51
CA TYR A 79 -2.01 8.97 3.74
C TYR A 79 -1.52 9.42 2.37
N ASN A 80 -2.16 8.95 1.32
CA ASN A 80 -1.98 9.43 -0.03
C ASN A 80 -2.89 10.63 -0.29
N ILE A 81 -2.32 11.66 -0.93
CA ILE A 81 -3.07 12.76 -1.51
C ILE A 81 -3.24 12.42 -2.99
N ARG A 82 -4.47 12.31 -3.49
CA ARG A 82 -4.76 11.87 -4.86
C ARG A 82 -5.77 12.77 -5.56
N MET A 83 -5.50 13.08 -6.83
CA MET A 83 -6.46 13.75 -7.72
C MET A 83 -7.51 12.75 -8.24
N VAL A 84 -8.77 13.15 -8.39
CA VAL A 84 -9.89 12.22 -8.68
C VAL A 84 -9.63 11.23 -9.83
N ASN A 85 -8.96 11.68 -10.89
CA ASN A 85 -8.71 10.87 -12.08
C ASN A 85 -7.24 10.45 -12.24
N ALA A 86 -6.40 10.66 -11.22
CA ALA A 86 -4.98 10.29 -11.30
C ALA A 86 -4.76 8.81 -10.96
N GLN A 87 -4.07 8.12 -11.86
CA GLN A 87 -3.65 6.72 -11.67
C GLN A 87 -2.72 6.57 -10.46
N TYR A 88 -1.91 7.59 -10.17
CA TYR A 88 -0.96 7.61 -9.07
C TYR A 88 -1.28 8.75 -8.09
N PRO A 89 -0.98 8.57 -6.79
CA PRO A 89 -1.12 9.67 -5.84
C PRO A 89 -0.16 10.81 -6.20
N LEU A 90 -0.58 12.04 -5.91
CA LEU A 90 0.24 13.24 -6.01
C LEU A 90 1.48 13.13 -5.11
N ALA A 91 1.25 12.73 -3.86
CA ALA A 91 2.24 12.61 -2.81
C ALA A 91 1.65 11.84 -1.62
N SER A 92 2.50 11.48 -0.67
CA SER A 92 2.11 10.80 0.56
C SER A 92 2.60 11.58 1.78
N VAL A 93 1.88 11.49 2.90
CA VAL A 93 2.26 12.06 4.21
C VAL A 93 1.99 11.07 5.34
N ILE A 94 2.62 11.29 6.48
CA ILE A 94 2.38 10.54 7.71
C ILE A 94 1.77 11.51 8.75
N ASN A 95 0.80 11.04 9.52
CA ASN A 95 0.16 11.80 10.60
C ASN A 95 0.97 11.78 11.92
N ASP A 96 2.30 11.96 11.84
CA ASP A 96 3.19 12.06 13.01
C ASP A 96 3.00 13.36 13.79
N VAL A 97 2.47 14.39 13.12
CA VAL A 97 2.13 15.71 13.68
C VAL A 97 0.68 16.05 13.36
N ALA A 98 0.10 17.00 14.11
CA ALA A 98 -1.29 17.41 13.88
C ALA A 98 -1.52 18.13 12.54
N LYS A 99 -0.49 18.77 11.98
CA LYS A 99 -0.62 19.58 10.75
C LYS A 99 0.57 19.39 9.82
N VAL A 100 0.28 19.07 8.57
CA VAL A 100 1.25 19.02 7.48
C VAL A 100 0.85 20.01 6.40
N THR A 101 1.83 20.74 5.88
CA THR A 101 1.65 21.57 4.69
C THR A 101 2.25 20.85 3.49
N LEU A 102 1.46 20.67 2.43
CA LEU A 102 1.89 20.04 1.19
C LEU A 102 1.52 20.94 0.01
N ASN A 103 2.53 21.45 -0.68
CA ASN A 103 2.34 22.26 -1.88
C ASN A 103 2.79 21.46 -3.09
N ALA A 104 2.11 21.64 -4.23
CA ALA A 104 2.48 20.97 -5.47
C ALA A 104 2.30 21.88 -6.69
N THR A 105 3.11 21.64 -7.71
CA THR A 105 3.03 22.33 -9.00
C THR A 105 2.87 21.29 -10.09
N TYR A 106 1.82 21.41 -10.89
CA TYR A 106 1.67 20.62 -12.11
C TYR A 106 2.21 21.39 -13.32
N ASN A 107 2.79 20.62 -14.26
CA ASN A 107 3.13 21.13 -15.57
C ASN A 107 1.84 21.35 -16.39
N LYS A 108 1.82 22.36 -17.26
CA LYS A 108 0.64 22.69 -18.07
C LYS A 108 0.38 21.67 -19.19
N GLU A 109 1.43 21.00 -19.66
CA GLU A 109 1.44 20.06 -20.78
C GLU A 109 1.32 18.62 -20.29
N ASN A 110 2.12 18.22 -19.29
CA ASN A 110 2.02 16.91 -18.65
C ASN A 110 1.30 17.03 -17.30
N LYS A 111 0.08 16.49 -17.25
CA LYS A 111 -0.82 16.57 -16.08
C LYS A 111 -0.91 15.26 -15.29
N ASP A 112 -0.18 14.23 -15.73
CA ASP A 112 -0.25 12.91 -15.11
C ASP A 112 0.45 12.89 -13.74
N PHE A 113 1.49 13.71 -13.58
CA PHE A 113 2.29 13.82 -12.37
C PHE A 113 2.60 15.29 -12.04
N PRO A 114 2.77 15.63 -10.75
CA PRO A 114 3.31 16.93 -10.38
C PRO A 114 4.75 17.07 -10.91
N GLU A 115 5.10 18.28 -11.35
CA GLU A 115 6.48 18.65 -11.65
C GLU A 115 7.32 18.67 -10.36
N ASN A 116 6.73 19.16 -9.27
CA ASN A 116 7.33 19.14 -7.94
C ASN A 116 6.27 19.18 -6.85
N PHE A 117 6.67 18.76 -5.65
CA PHE A 117 5.93 18.99 -4.42
C PHE A 117 6.87 19.19 -3.24
N ASP A 118 6.38 19.87 -2.22
CA ASP A 118 7.09 20.24 -1.00
C ASP A 118 6.25 19.85 0.22
N ILE A 119 6.89 19.27 1.22
CA ILE A 119 6.26 18.86 2.48
C ILE A 119 6.91 19.66 3.61
N LYS A 120 6.08 20.28 4.45
CA LYS A 120 6.51 21.09 5.60
C LYS A 120 5.73 20.73 6.85
N GLY A 121 6.41 20.81 7.99
CA GLY A 121 5.83 20.60 9.31
C GLY A 121 5.94 19.17 9.85
N SER A 122 6.32 18.19 9.02
CA SER A 122 6.54 16.81 9.43
C SER A 122 7.93 16.34 8.99
N ALA A 123 8.79 16.03 9.97
CA ALA A 123 10.10 15.46 9.70
C ALA A 123 9.97 14.05 9.12
N VAL A 124 9.04 13.24 9.64
CA VAL A 124 8.83 11.86 9.18
C VAL A 124 8.30 11.80 7.74
N SER A 125 7.41 12.72 7.36
CA SER A 125 6.93 12.79 5.97
C SER A 125 8.03 13.28 5.02
N GLN A 126 8.94 14.13 5.49
CA GLN A 126 10.11 14.53 4.71
C GLN A 126 11.10 13.37 4.56
N GLU A 127 11.38 12.63 5.63
CA GLU A 127 12.19 11.40 5.58
C GLU A 127 11.62 10.38 4.60
N MET A 128 10.30 10.18 4.62
CA MET A 128 9.59 9.32 3.67
C MET A 128 9.80 9.75 2.23
N LYS A 129 9.63 11.05 1.95
CA LYS A 129 9.87 11.63 0.63
C LYS A 129 11.30 11.39 0.17
N ASP A 130 12.28 11.71 1.02
CA ASP A 130 13.70 11.58 0.71
C ASP A 130 14.10 10.12 0.45
N PHE A 131 13.55 9.19 1.23
CA PHE A 131 13.70 7.75 1.02
C PHE A 131 13.17 7.35 -0.37
N MET A 132 11.92 7.69 -0.69
CA MET A 132 11.28 7.30 -1.95
C MET A 132 11.99 7.91 -3.18
N GLU A 133 12.38 9.18 -3.13
CA GLU A 133 13.12 9.83 -4.21
C GLU A 133 14.51 9.20 -4.40
N GLY A 134 15.24 8.97 -3.30
CA GLY A 134 16.55 8.31 -3.34
C GLY A 134 16.48 6.88 -3.86
N PHE A 135 15.42 6.15 -3.48
CA PHE A 135 15.14 4.80 -3.97
C PHE A 135 14.85 4.80 -5.47
N ASN A 136 13.92 5.65 -5.92
CA ASN A 136 13.48 5.71 -7.32
C ASN A 136 14.59 6.15 -8.25
N LYS A 137 15.44 7.10 -7.83
CA LYS A 137 16.62 7.51 -8.59
C LYS A 137 17.58 6.34 -8.82
N LYS A 138 17.75 5.45 -7.84
CA LYS A 138 18.58 4.25 -8.01
C LYS A 138 17.91 3.23 -8.93
N LEU A 139 16.59 3.05 -8.86
CA LEU A 139 15.86 2.20 -9.80
C LEU A 139 15.93 2.70 -11.24
N GLU A 140 15.84 4.00 -11.45
CA GLU A 140 15.99 4.62 -12.77
C GLU A 140 17.36 4.28 -13.37
N ASN A 141 18.43 4.35 -12.58
CA ASN A 141 19.76 3.94 -13.02
C ASN A 141 19.81 2.46 -13.43
N ILE A 142 19.20 1.56 -12.64
CA ILE A 142 19.09 0.13 -12.99
C ILE A 142 18.37 -0.02 -14.33
N PHE A 143 17.27 0.69 -14.54
CA PHE A 143 16.51 0.64 -15.79
C PHE A 143 17.32 1.15 -16.98
N ILE A 144 18.06 2.25 -16.83
CA ILE A 144 18.94 2.80 -17.88
C ILE A 144 20.03 1.79 -18.25
N ILE A 145 20.68 1.17 -17.25
CA ILE A 145 21.72 0.15 -17.47
C ILE A 145 21.12 -1.09 -18.14
N GLY A 146 19.94 -1.54 -17.70
CA GLY A 146 19.21 -2.65 -18.31
C GLY A 146 18.94 -2.42 -19.80
N ARG A 147 18.41 -1.24 -20.17
CA ARG A 147 18.19 -0.89 -21.59
C ARG A 147 19.47 -0.84 -22.41
N LYS A 148 20.58 -0.39 -21.81
CA LYS A 148 21.90 -0.43 -22.45
C LYS A 148 22.34 -1.89 -22.69
N GLY A 149 22.12 -2.77 -21.70
CA GLY A 149 22.34 -4.21 -21.82
C GLY A 149 21.58 -4.83 -22.99
N ASP A 150 20.27 -4.57 -23.07
CA ASP A 150 19.41 -5.08 -24.16
C ASP A 150 19.90 -4.62 -25.54
N SER A 151 20.32 -3.35 -25.65
CA SER A 151 20.86 -2.80 -26.89
C SER A 151 22.18 -3.44 -27.30
N LEU A 152 23.08 -3.70 -26.33
CA LEU A 152 24.36 -4.36 -26.59
C LEU A 152 24.18 -5.83 -26.97
N GLN A 153 23.27 -6.52 -26.30
CA GLN A 153 22.93 -7.91 -26.63
C GLN A 153 22.41 -8.03 -28.06
N LYS A 154 21.51 -7.13 -28.48
CA LYS A 154 21.01 -7.07 -29.87
C LYS A 154 22.11 -6.76 -30.90
N ALA A 155 23.18 -6.08 -30.50
CA ALA A 155 24.33 -5.77 -31.34
C ALA A 155 25.40 -6.88 -31.35
N GLY A 156 25.18 -8.01 -30.66
CA GLY A 156 26.14 -9.12 -30.61
C GLY A 156 27.35 -8.86 -29.70
N ALA A 157 27.19 -8.04 -28.65
CA ALA A 157 28.25 -7.81 -27.67
C ALA A 157 28.66 -9.11 -26.95
N SER A 158 29.92 -9.15 -26.50
CA SER A 158 30.44 -10.30 -25.75
C SER A 158 29.84 -10.42 -24.35
N ASP A 159 29.82 -11.64 -23.82
CA ASP A 159 29.34 -11.93 -22.47
C ASP A 159 30.05 -11.09 -21.40
N SER A 160 31.36 -10.85 -21.56
CA SER A 160 32.14 -10.01 -20.64
C SER A 160 31.65 -8.56 -20.59
N ALA A 161 31.17 -8.01 -21.71
CA ALA A 161 30.60 -6.66 -21.76
C ALA A 161 29.25 -6.59 -21.04
N LEU A 162 28.43 -7.64 -21.15
CA LEU A 162 27.15 -7.74 -20.46
C LEU A 162 27.32 -7.98 -18.95
N LEU A 163 28.30 -8.79 -18.56
CA LEU A 163 28.62 -9.08 -17.16
C LEU A 163 29.04 -7.82 -16.39
N GLY A 164 29.76 -6.90 -17.04
CA GLY A 164 30.10 -5.59 -16.45
C GLY A 164 28.86 -4.79 -16.05
N LEU A 165 27.83 -4.76 -16.91
CA LEU A 165 26.57 -4.06 -16.64
C LEU A 165 25.75 -4.77 -15.55
N GLN A 166 25.73 -6.10 -15.55
CA GLN A 166 25.08 -6.89 -14.50
C GLN A 166 25.71 -6.61 -13.13
N ASN A 167 27.04 -6.53 -13.05
CA ASN A 167 27.74 -6.17 -11.82
C ASN A 167 27.35 -4.76 -11.34
N GLU A 168 27.21 -3.79 -12.24
CA GLU A 168 26.78 -2.44 -11.90
C GLU A 168 25.35 -2.43 -11.32
N ILE A 169 24.42 -3.17 -11.94
CA ILE A 169 23.05 -3.35 -11.42
C ILE A 169 23.09 -3.98 -10.02
N MET A 170 23.86 -5.05 -9.82
CA MET A 170 23.97 -5.70 -8.51
C MET A 170 24.51 -4.77 -7.42
N GLN A 171 25.48 -3.91 -7.74
CA GLN A 171 26.01 -2.92 -6.79
C GLN A 171 24.96 -1.88 -6.41
N ILE A 172 24.18 -1.38 -7.39
CA ILE A 172 23.10 -0.42 -7.12
C ILE A 172 22.00 -1.09 -6.28
N ALA A 173 21.59 -2.32 -6.64
CA ALA A 173 20.59 -3.11 -5.93
C ALA A 173 20.98 -3.37 -4.46
N SER A 174 22.23 -3.78 -4.22
CA SER A 174 22.79 -3.95 -2.87
C SER A 174 22.81 -2.62 -2.10
N GLY A 175 23.15 -1.52 -2.78
CA GLY A 175 23.09 -0.17 -2.20
C GLY A 175 21.67 0.30 -1.87
N ILE A 176 20.63 -0.14 -2.59
CA ILE A 176 19.23 0.09 -2.23
C ILE A 176 18.90 -0.66 -0.94
N ARG A 177 19.26 -1.95 -0.87
CA ARG A 177 19.04 -2.78 0.33
C ARG A 177 19.74 -2.21 1.56
N THR A 178 21.00 -1.80 1.43
CA THR A 178 21.77 -1.19 2.53
C THR A 178 21.12 0.08 3.05
N ASN A 179 20.63 0.94 2.16
CA ASN A 179 19.93 2.16 2.54
C ASN A 179 18.61 1.85 3.27
N LEU A 180 17.84 0.87 2.80
CA LEU A 180 16.63 0.41 3.48
C LEU A 180 16.96 -0.04 4.90
N LEU A 181 17.92 -0.96 5.07
CA LEU A 181 18.28 -1.47 6.39
C LEU A 181 18.76 -0.34 7.31
N SER A 182 19.56 0.60 6.80
CA SER A 182 19.98 1.78 7.58
C SER A 182 18.80 2.69 7.96
N SER A 183 17.80 2.84 7.08
CA SER A 183 16.59 3.61 7.38
C SER A 183 15.77 2.93 8.47
N LEU A 184 15.53 1.62 8.35
CA LEU A 184 14.78 0.83 9.33
C LEU A 184 15.42 0.81 10.72
N GLU A 185 16.76 0.81 10.80
CA GLU A 185 17.48 0.91 12.08
C GLU A 185 17.30 2.27 12.76
N LYS A 186 17.25 3.35 11.97
CA LYS A 186 17.09 4.73 12.45
C LYS A 186 15.63 5.12 12.66
N SER A 187 14.71 4.44 11.99
CA SER A 187 13.31 4.83 11.92
C SER A 187 12.67 4.83 13.31
N SER A 188 12.07 5.96 13.64
CA SER A 188 11.32 6.19 14.88
C SER A 188 9.80 6.25 14.64
N ASN A 189 9.35 5.86 13.44
CA ASN A 189 7.94 5.87 13.09
C ASN A 189 7.53 4.53 12.46
N PRO A 190 6.53 3.85 13.03
CA PRO A 190 6.12 2.54 12.54
C PRO A 190 5.44 2.58 11.16
N ALA A 191 4.78 3.69 10.81
CA ALA A 191 4.19 3.87 9.48
C ALA A 191 5.25 4.01 8.40
N LEU A 192 6.30 4.80 8.66
CA LEU A 192 7.44 4.92 7.76
C LEU A 192 8.13 3.57 7.57
N ALA A 193 8.52 2.91 8.66
CA ALA A 193 9.25 1.64 8.57
C ALA A 193 8.45 0.57 7.80
N MET A 194 7.15 0.45 8.06
CA MET A 194 6.31 -0.51 7.33
C MET A 194 6.12 -0.14 5.86
N LEU A 195 6.02 1.16 5.53
CA LEU A 195 5.97 1.61 4.15
C LEU A 195 7.26 1.27 3.40
N GLU A 196 8.43 1.53 4.00
CA GLU A 196 9.72 1.25 3.38
C GLU A 196 9.90 -0.25 3.08
N ILE A 197 9.50 -1.12 4.03
CA ILE A 197 9.48 -2.57 3.84
C ILE A 197 8.57 -2.94 2.68
N GLY A 198 7.33 -2.43 2.68
CA GLY A 198 6.35 -2.75 1.64
C GLY A 198 6.80 -2.27 0.25
N TYR A 199 7.34 -1.06 0.17
CA TYR A 199 7.85 -0.46 -1.05
C TYR A 199 9.02 -1.27 -1.63
N TYR A 200 9.96 -1.67 -0.78
CA TYR A 200 11.07 -2.52 -1.19
C TYR A 200 10.59 -3.90 -1.66
N GLN A 201 9.78 -4.59 -0.86
CA GLN A 201 9.31 -5.94 -1.19
C GLN A 201 8.49 -5.96 -2.48
N SER A 202 7.62 -4.97 -2.69
CA SER A 202 6.85 -4.82 -3.93
C SER A 202 7.74 -4.55 -5.15
N THR A 203 8.90 -3.94 -4.96
CA THR A 203 9.86 -3.73 -6.06
C THR A 203 10.68 -4.99 -6.30
N ALA A 204 11.12 -5.67 -5.23
CA ALA A 204 11.91 -6.88 -5.29
C ALA A 204 11.17 -8.08 -5.87
N SER A 205 9.83 -8.05 -5.90
CA SER A 205 9.04 -9.06 -6.63
C SER A 205 9.23 -9.01 -8.15
N ASN A 206 9.79 -7.93 -8.70
CA ASN A 206 10.14 -7.85 -10.12
C ASN A 206 11.62 -8.20 -10.32
N PRO A 207 11.93 -9.34 -10.96
CA PRO A 207 13.31 -9.81 -11.11
C PRO A 207 14.18 -8.87 -11.96
N ASN A 208 13.58 -8.00 -12.79
CA ASN A 208 14.32 -7.07 -13.64
C ASN A 208 15.11 -6.01 -12.85
N PHE A 209 14.76 -5.78 -11.57
CA PHE A 209 15.49 -4.84 -10.73
C PHE A 209 16.67 -5.46 -9.97
N GLY A 210 16.80 -6.79 -9.96
CA GLY A 210 17.90 -7.48 -9.27
C GLY A 210 17.94 -7.25 -7.75
N LEU A 211 16.83 -6.80 -7.15
CA LEU A 211 16.73 -6.63 -5.70
C LEU A 211 16.50 -7.98 -5.02
N GLU A 212 17.32 -8.29 -4.02
CA GLU A 212 17.12 -9.47 -3.17
C GLU A 212 15.98 -9.21 -2.16
N PRO A 213 14.88 -9.98 -2.15
CA PRO A 213 13.79 -9.78 -1.20
C PRO A 213 14.26 -9.85 0.27
N LEU A 214 13.53 -9.19 1.18
CA LEU A 214 13.75 -9.40 2.62
C LEU A 214 13.25 -10.78 3.03
N GLY A 215 14.06 -11.51 3.78
CA GLY A 215 13.70 -12.80 4.36
C GLY A 215 12.62 -12.67 5.46
N LYS A 216 11.86 -13.74 5.67
CA LYS A 216 10.81 -13.81 6.71
C LYS A 216 11.34 -13.43 8.10
N ASP A 217 12.53 -13.92 8.46
CA ASP A 217 13.14 -13.64 9.77
C ASP A 217 13.62 -12.19 9.90
N GLU A 218 14.09 -11.58 8.81
CA GLU A 218 14.48 -10.17 8.80
C GLU A 218 13.26 -9.28 9.05
N VAL A 219 12.18 -9.51 8.30
CA VAL A 219 10.91 -8.79 8.49
C VAL A 219 10.36 -9.02 9.90
N LYS A 220 10.38 -10.27 10.39
CA LYS A 220 9.93 -10.62 11.75
C LYS A 220 10.74 -9.89 12.82
N LYS A 221 12.06 -9.79 12.66
CA LYS A 221 12.94 -9.05 13.59
C LYS A 221 12.55 -7.58 13.66
N VAL A 222 12.35 -6.93 12.51
CA VAL A 222 11.95 -5.52 12.45
C VAL A 222 10.56 -5.31 13.07
N VAL A 223 9.57 -6.10 12.66
CA VAL A 223 8.20 -5.99 13.21
C VAL A 223 8.14 -6.28 14.71
N THR A 224 8.91 -7.25 15.21
CA THR A 224 8.99 -7.55 16.65
C THR A 224 9.61 -6.38 17.42
N SER A 225 10.66 -5.76 16.88
CA SER A 225 11.29 -4.57 17.47
C SER A 225 10.31 -3.40 17.52
N LEU A 226 9.62 -3.11 16.40
CA LEU A 226 8.62 -2.05 16.32
C LEU A 226 7.43 -2.31 17.25
N SER A 227 6.89 -3.53 17.27
CA SER A 227 5.77 -3.89 18.15
C SER A 227 6.11 -3.74 19.64
N SER A 228 7.38 -3.99 20.01
CA SER A 228 7.85 -3.76 21.38
C SER A 228 7.93 -2.25 21.72
N LYS A 229 8.28 -1.40 20.75
CA LYS A 229 8.34 0.05 20.90
C LYS A 229 6.94 0.71 20.87
N TYR A 230 5.99 0.13 20.14
CA TYR A 230 4.63 0.65 19.93
C TYR A 230 3.58 -0.43 20.23
N PRO A 231 3.41 -0.84 21.51
CA PRO A 231 2.54 -1.96 21.88
C PRO A 231 1.06 -1.72 21.58
N ASP A 232 0.62 -0.46 21.56
CA ASP A 232 -0.79 -0.09 21.32
C ASP A 232 -1.12 0.10 19.82
N HIS A 233 -0.14 -0.05 18.93
CA HIS A 233 -0.34 0.12 17.50
C HIS A 233 -1.00 -1.13 16.89
N LYS A 234 -2.27 -0.98 16.50
CA LYS A 234 -3.13 -2.08 16.03
C LYS A 234 -2.64 -2.67 14.72
N GLY A 235 -2.23 -1.83 13.77
CA GLY A 235 -1.65 -2.26 12.50
C GLY A 235 -0.42 -3.17 12.69
N LEU A 236 0.53 -2.75 13.54
CA LEU A 236 1.71 -3.55 13.86
C LEU A 236 1.35 -4.87 14.57
N ALA A 237 0.42 -4.83 15.52
CA ALA A 237 -0.04 -6.05 16.20
C ALA A 237 -0.59 -7.07 15.20
N SER A 238 -1.41 -6.62 14.24
CA SER A 238 -1.96 -7.48 13.18
C SER A 238 -0.87 -8.09 12.30
N ILE A 239 0.13 -7.29 11.90
CA ILE A 239 1.26 -7.78 11.10
C ILE A 239 2.10 -8.78 11.89
N LYS A 240 2.40 -8.49 13.16
CA LYS A 240 3.14 -9.40 14.04
C LYS A 240 2.47 -10.76 14.14
N THR A 241 1.16 -10.79 14.41
CA THR A 241 0.38 -12.03 14.45
C THR A 241 0.42 -12.78 13.12
N SER A 242 0.36 -12.05 11.99
CA SER A 242 0.45 -12.66 10.66
C SER A 242 1.83 -13.29 10.39
N LEU A 243 2.91 -12.65 10.86
CA LEU A 243 4.30 -13.12 10.68
C LEU A 243 4.67 -14.30 11.59
N GLU A 244 4.04 -14.42 12.75
CA GLU A 244 4.18 -15.61 13.61
C GLU A 244 3.66 -16.87 12.91
N GLY A 245 2.84 -16.70 11.87
CA GLY A 245 2.31 -17.77 11.06
C GLY A 245 1.27 -18.62 11.77
N VAL A 246 0.50 -19.34 10.95
CA VAL A 246 -0.36 -20.44 11.41
C VAL A 246 0.20 -21.80 11.01
N GLU A 247 1.40 -21.83 10.43
CA GLU A 247 2.13 -23.06 10.12
C GLU A 247 2.28 -23.92 11.38
N GLY A 248 1.86 -25.19 11.30
CA GLY A 248 1.84 -26.12 12.42
C GLY A 248 0.67 -25.93 13.41
N LYS A 249 -0.16 -24.90 13.27
CA LYS A 249 -1.43 -24.76 14.01
C LYS A 249 -2.54 -25.55 13.31
N MET A 250 -3.55 -25.95 14.07
CA MET A 250 -4.76 -26.54 13.51
C MET A 250 -5.41 -25.54 12.54
N ALA A 251 -5.70 -25.98 11.31
CA ALA A 251 -6.42 -25.16 10.34
C ALA A 251 -7.82 -24.79 10.91
N PRO A 252 -8.31 -23.55 10.70
CA PRO A 252 -9.64 -23.17 11.14
C PRO A 252 -10.71 -24.08 10.53
N GLU A 253 -11.69 -24.49 11.33
CA GLU A 253 -12.83 -25.21 10.80
C GLU A 253 -13.64 -24.27 9.90
N PHE A 254 -14.00 -24.74 8.71
CA PHE A 254 -14.94 -24.07 7.84
C PHE A 254 -15.86 -25.12 7.21
N SER A 255 -17.00 -24.63 6.74
CA SER A 255 -17.91 -25.44 5.95
C SER A 255 -18.42 -24.67 4.75
N LEU A 256 -18.40 -25.32 3.60
CA LEU A 256 -18.83 -24.77 2.32
C LEU A 256 -19.71 -25.79 1.60
N PRO A 257 -20.73 -25.34 0.85
CA PRO A 257 -21.51 -26.23 0.01
C PRO A 257 -20.66 -26.78 -1.13
N ASP A 258 -20.84 -28.06 -1.45
CA ASP A 258 -20.30 -28.66 -2.66
C ASP A 258 -21.09 -28.26 -3.92
N THR A 259 -20.76 -28.86 -5.07
CA THR A 259 -21.45 -28.58 -6.35
C THR A 259 -22.91 -29.03 -6.39
N LYS A 260 -23.38 -29.80 -5.40
CA LYS A 260 -24.76 -30.22 -5.21
C LYS A 260 -25.48 -29.41 -4.14
N GLY A 261 -24.78 -28.49 -3.47
CA GLY A 261 -25.30 -27.70 -2.37
C GLY A 261 -25.19 -28.38 -1.00
N GLU A 262 -24.57 -29.55 -0.92
CA GLU A 262 -24.41 -30.30 0.34
C GLU A 262 -23.26 -29.71 1.16
N GLU A 263 -23.49 -29.54 2.45
CA GLU A 263 -22.50 -28.95 3.36
C GLU A 263 -21.30 -29.89 3.55
N VAL A 264 -20.09 -29.44 3.16
CA VAL A 264 -18.83 -30.15 3.38
C VAL A 264 -17.99 -29.41 4.41
N LYS A 265 -17.49 -30.13 5.41
CA LYS A 265 -16.70 -29.59 6.53
C LYS A 265 -15.23 -29.94 6.36
N LEU A 266 -14.30 -29.05 6.71
CA LEU A 266 -12.87 -29.38 6.65
C LEU A 266 -12.56 -30.63 7.49
N SER A 267 -13.19 -30.76 8.66
CA SER A 267 -13.05 -31.91 9.54
C SER A 267 -13.46 -33.26 8.94
N SER A 268 -14.29 -33.29 7.87
CA SER A 268 -14.65 -34.56 7.22
C SER A 268 -13.48 -35.21 6.49
N PHE A 269 -12.40 -34.46 6.25
CA PHE A 269 -11.18 -34.97 5.62
C PHE A 269 -10.10 -35.40 6.63
N LYS A 270 -10.39 -35.38 7.93
CA LYS A 270 -9.42 -35.83 8.97
C LYS A 270 -8.90 -37.23 8.69
N GLY A 271 -7.58 -37.40 8.88
CA GLY A 271 -6.88 -38.64 8.57
C GLY A 271 -6.30 -38.72 7.15
N LYS A 272 -6.48 -37.67 6.34
CA LYS A 272 -5.86 -37.53 5.01
C LYS A 272 -4.92 -36.32 4.98
N TYR A 273 -3.94 -36.34 4.07
CA TYR A 273 -3.31 -35.11 3.63
C TYR A 273 -4.31 -34.35 2.77
N VAL A 274 -4.55 -33.08 3.11
CA VAL A 274 -5.53 -32.22 2.45
C VAL A 274 -4.81 -30.98 1.96
N LEU A 275 -4.81 -30.77 0.64
CA LEU A 275 -4.45 -29.50 0.04
C LEU A 275 -5.75 -28.71 -0.18
N VAL A 276 -5.80 -27.47 0.32
CA VAL A 276 -6.92 -26.55 0.11
C VAL A 276 -6.45 -25.46 -0.84
N ASP A 277 -7.00 -25.44 -2.04
CA ASP A 277 -6.71 -24.44 -3.07
C ASP A 277 -7.84 -23.40 -3.17
N PHE A 278 -7.48 -22.13 -2.98
CA PHE A 278 -8.40 -21.00 -3.07
C PHE A 278 -8.22 -20.29 -4.41
N TRP A 279 -9.22 -20.39 -5.28
CA TRP A 279 -9.24 -19.73 -6.58
C TRP A 279 -10.55 -18.99 -6.81
N ALA A 280 -10.60 -18.17 -7.85
CA ALA A 280 -11.79 -17.44 -8.25
C ALA A 280 -12.22 -17.82 -9.66
N SER A 281 -13.53 -17.91 -9.92
CA SER A 281 -14.11 -18.33 -11.21
C SER A 281 -13.64 -17.50 -12.42
N TRP A 282 -13.26 -16.24 -12.16
CA TRP A 282 -12.76 -15.27 -13.12
C TRP A 282 -11.22 -15.28 -13.27
N CYS A 283 -10.49 -16.04 -12.45
CA CYS A 283 -9.03 -16.17 -12.56
C CYS A 283 -8.66 -17.11 -13.71
N SER A 284 -8.35 -16.56 -14.90
CA SER A 284 -7.99 -17.35 -16.09
C SER A 284 -6.79 -18.29 -15.87
N PRO A 285 -5.67 -17.85 -15.25
CA PRO A 285 -4.57 -18.75 -14.92
C PRO A 285 -4.99 -19.90 -13.98
N CYS A 286 -5.74 -19.60 -12.91
CA CYS A 286 -6.18 -20.61 -11.94
C CYS A 286 -7.06 -21.70 -12.59
N ARG A 287 -7.88 -21.35 -13.59
CA ARG A 287 -8.68 -22.34 -14.33
C ARG A 287 -7.84 -23.22 -15.26
N GLN A 288 -6.73 -22.69 -15.79
CA GLN A 288 -5.80 -23.48 -16.60
C GLN A 288 -5.03 -24.48 -15.74
N GLU A 289 -4.77 -24.14 -14.48
CA GLU A 289 -4.12 -25.04 -13.52
C GLU A 289 -5.03 -26.16 -13.03
N ASN A 290 -6.36 -26.01 -13.04
CA ASN A 290 -7.30 -27.08 -12.71
C ASN A 290 -7.57 -28.00 -13.94
N PRO A 291 -7.42 -29.33 -13.83
CA PRO A 291 -7.30 -30.17 -12.63
C PRO A 291 -5.86 -30.67 -12.33
N THR A 292 -4.85 -29.95 -12.79
CA THR A 292 -3.42 -30.34 -12.67
C THR A 292 -2.82 -30.15 -11.27
N VAL A 293 -3.56 -29.50 -10.36
CA VAL A 293 -3.23 -29.31 -8.93
C VAL A 293 -3.51 -30.55 -8.09
#